data_AF-A0A969RJG0-F1
#
_entry.id   AF-A0A969RJG0-F1
#
_cell.length_a   1.000
_cell.length_b   1.000
_cell.length_c   1.000
_cell.angle_alpha   90.00
_cell.angle_beta   90.00
_cell.angle_gamma   90.00
#
_symmetry.space_group_name_H-M   'P 1'
#
loop_
_entity.id
_entity.type
_entity.pdbx_description
1 polymer ?
#
loop_
_entity_poly.entity_id
_entity_poly.type
_entity_poly.pdbx_seq_one_letter_code
_entity_poly.pdbx_strand_id
1 'polypeptide(L)'
;MLILLVAPAIAHQVEIAGEVGGTVHIEPNDTPQAGEPSLTWFALTRQGGELIPLAACDCQLAVYAQPHSNDTPPVQEPPLRAVSAEGYDGIPGADITFPQVGAYELVLRGQPIPPEEFQPFDLRFSITVAAGQGQRSPSPQIETIESPSPAAIESPQPDPTQPERSSGLAWIVLSISLVASIAIGVLLRSIKVRRK
;
A
#
# COMPACT_ATOMS: atom_id res chain seq x y z
N MET A 1 -27.66 -3.19 -7.27
CA MET A 1 -26.75 -2.13 -6.80
C MET A 1 -25.45 -2.81 -6.41
N LEU A 2 -24.46 -2.81 -7.30
CA LEU A 2 -23.15 -3.43 -7.05
C LEU A 2 -22.34 -2.45 -6.18
N ILE A 3 -22.04 -2.83 -4.94
CA ILE A 3 -21.22 -2.03 -4.03
C ILE A 3 -19.76 -2.32 -4.38
N LEU A 4 -19.10 -1.36 -5.04
CA LEU A 4 -17.66 -1.38 -5.23
C LEU A 4 -17.00 -1.06 -3.88
N LEU A 5 -16.40 -2.05 -3.24
CA LEU A 5 -15.54 -1.84 -2.08
C LEU A 5 -14.22 -1.24 -2.59
N VAL A 6 -14.13 0.10 -2.57
CA VAL A 6 -12.85 0.79 -2.76
C VAL A 6 -12.07 0.61 -1.47
N ALA A 7 -11.05 -0.25 -1.48
CA ALA A 7 -10.11 -0.32 -0.37
C ALA A 7 -9.44 1.06 -0.19
N PRO A 8 -9.34 1.59 1.03
CA PRO A 8 -8.61 2.83 1.23
C PRO A 8 -7.16 2.59 0.82
N ALA A 9 -6.64 3.38 -0.12
CA ALA A 9 -5.20 3.51 -0.27
C ALA A 9 -4.68 4.01 1.08
N ILE A 10 -3.73 3.30 1.69
CA ILE A 10 -3.03 3.81 2.86
C ILE A 10 -2.23 5.00 2.35
N ALA A 11 -2.79 6.19 2.55
CA ALA A 11 -2.09 7.41 2.29
C ALA A 11 -0.96 7.51 3.31
N HIS A 12 0.27 7.70 2.82
CA HIS A 12 1.45 8.19 3.53
C HIS A 12 1.24 8.51 5.00
N GLN A 13 1.89 7.75 5.88
CA GLN A 13 1.84 8.03 7.31
C GLN A 13 2.82 9.15 7.65
N VAL A 14 2.33 10.18 8.33
CA VAL A 14 3.10 11.35 8.74
C VAL A 14 3.17 11.38 10.26
N GLU A 15 4.39 11.47 10.78
CA GLU A 15 4.67 11.60 12.21
C GLU A 15 5.42 12.89 12.48
N ILE A 16 5.23 13.47 13.67
CA ILE A 16 5.86 14.74 14.06
C ILE A 16 6.44 14.60 15.47
N ALA A 17 7.71 14.98 15.62
CA ALA A 17 8.41 15.06 16.89
C ALA A 17 9.10 16.44 16.99
N GLY A 18 8.56 17.31 17.84
CA GLY A 18 9.04 18.68 17.97
C GLY A 18 8.90 19.46 16.66
N GLU A 19 10.03 19.90 16.10
CA GLU A 19 10.09 20.65 14.84
C GLU A 19 10.36 19.76 13.61
N VAL A 20 10.52 18.46 13.80
CA VAL A 20 10.79 17.50 12.71
C VAL A 20 9.52 16.72 12.40
N GLY A 21 9.09 16.79 11.14
CA GLY A 21 8.07 15.92 10.57
C GLY A 21 8.70 14.88 9.66
N GLY A 22 8.17 13.67 9.64
CA GLY A 22 8.61 12.62 8.73
C GLY A 22 7.42 11.93 8.08
N THR A 23 7.54 11.67 6.79
CA THR A 23 6.64 10.82 6.05
C THR A 23 7.36 9.54 5.67
N VAL A 24 6.78 8.37 5.96
CA VAL A 24 7.31 7.09 5.49
C VAL A 24 6.63 6.67 4.19
N HIS A 25 7.41 6.08 3.30
CA HIS A 25 6.91 5.37 2.12
C HIS A 25 7.63 4.03 1.99
N ILE A 26 6.90 2.95 1.68
CA ILE A 26 7.43 1.60 1.49
C ILE A 26 7.10 1.14 0.07
N GLU A 27 8.12 0.87 -0.72
CA GLU A 27 7.93 0.46 -2.10
C GLU A 27 7.31 -0.94 -2.23
N PRO A 28 6.48 -1.16 -3.26
CA PRO A 28 6.06 -0.18 -4.27
C PRO A 28 4.77 0.60 -3.92
N ASN A 29 4.10 0.32 -2.79
CA ASN A 29 2.72 0.75 -2.55
C ASN A 29 2.27 0.77 -1.08
N ASP A 30 3.19 0.99 -0.13
CA ASP A 30 2.94 1.00 1.32
C ASP A 30 2.38 -0.30 1.92
N THR A 31 2.41 -1.39 1.16
CA THR A 31 1.93 -2.70 1.62
C THR A 31 3.06 -3.72 1.51
N PRO A 32 4.07 -3.67 2.41
CA PRO A 32 5.17 -4.62 2.39
C PRO A 32 4.66 -6.06 2.54
N GLN A 33 5.35 -6.99 1.89
CA GLN A 33 5.05 -8.41 1.95
C GLN A 33 6.07 -9.13 2.84
N ALA A 34 5.57 -10.03 3.68
CA ALA A 34 6.44 -10.84 4.54
C ALA A 34 7.39 -11.70 3.70
N GLY A 35 8.66 -11.70 4.09
CA GLY A 35 9.74 -12.44 3.44
C GLY A 35 10.38 -11.72 2.24
N GLU A 36 9.79 -10.63 1.76
CA GLU A 36 10.31 -9.88 0.62
C GLU A 36 11.01 -8.59 1.10
N PRO A 37 12.20 -8.25 0.56
CA PRO A 37 12.81 -6.95 0.80
C PRO A 37 11.99 -5.85 0.13
N SER A 38 11.73 -4.77 0.87
CA SER A 38 11.09 -3.56 0.36
C SER A 38 11.92 -2.33 0.71
N LEU A 39 12.19 -1.49 -0.28
CA LEU A 39 12.80 -0.19 -0.05
C LEU A 39 11.83 0.66 0.77
N THR A 40 12.26 1.07 1.95
CA THR A 40 11.54 2.00 2.83
C THR A 40 12.33 3.29 2.90
N TRP A 41 11.68 4.43 2.68
CA TRP A 41 12.34 5.73 2.75
C TRP A 41 11.49 6.74 3.52
N PHE A 42 12.18 7.77 4.03
CA PHE A 42 11.60 8.75 4.93
C PHE A 42 11.84 10.17 4.39
N ALA A 43 10.78 10.87 4.00
CA ALA A 43 10.89 12.29 3.69
C ALA A 43 10.84 13.07 5.02
N LEU A 44 12.01 13.48 5.51
CA LEU A 44 12.15 14.26 6.73
C LEU A 44 12.12 15.75 6.42
N THR A 45 11.37 16.52 7.19
CA THR A 45 11.28 17.97 7.05
C THR A 45 11.34 18.68 8.39
N ARG A 46 11.92 19.88 8.41
CA ARG A 46 11.82 20.83 9.51
C ARG A 46 10.52 21.60 9.42
N GLN A 47 10.15 22.27 10.50
CA GLN A 47 9.10 23.28 10.49
C GLN A 47 9.35 24.29 9.35
N GLY A 48 8.32 24.50 8.51
CA GLY A 48 8.44 25.30 7.29
C GLY A 48 8.65 24.49 6.01
N GLY A 49 8.81 23.16 6.11
CA GLY A 49 8.87 22.24 4.98
C GLY A 49 10.26 22.10 4.35
N GLU A 50 11.31 22.56 5.04
CA GLU A 50 12.70 22.38 4.60
C GLU A 50 13.10 20.91 4.76
N LEU A 51 13.64 20.31 3.70
CA LEU A 51 14.07 18.90 3.69
C LEU A 51 15.28 18.68 4.61
N ILE A 52 15.27 17.61 5.39
CA ILE A 52 16.43 17.11 6.13
C ILE A 52 17.03 15.93 5.36
N PRO A 53 18.15 16.11 4.63
CA PRO A 53 18.83 15.00 3.96
C PRO A 53 19.53 14.10 4.99
N LEU A 54 19.75 12.82 4.64
CA LEU A 54 20.47 11.87 5.48
C LEU A 54 21.88 12.39 5.86
N ALA A 55 22.54 13.12 4.96
CA ALA A 55 23.87 13.68 5.23
C ALA A 55 23.90 14.71 6.39
N ALA A 56 22.75 15.31 6.72
CA ALA A 56 22.59 16.25 7.83
C ALA A 56 22.02 15.59 9.11
N CYS A 57 21.89 14.25 9.12
CA CYS A 57 21.31 13.52 10.23
C CYS A 57 22.17 12.30 10.61
N ASP A 58 22.57 12.21 11.88
CA ASP A 58 22.96 10.94 12.48
C ASP A 58 21.69 10.14 12.80
N CYS A 59 21.14 9.53 11.75
CA CYS A 59 19.87 8.83 11.79
C CYS A 59 20.07 7.32 11.99
N GLN A 60 19.20 6.70 12.79
CA GLN A 60 19.18 5.26 13.05
C GLN A 60 17.75 4.74 12.94
N LEU A 61 17.59 3.57 12.30
CA LEU A 61 16.32 2.91 12.13
C LEU A 61 16.29 1.59 12.90
N ALA A 62 15.23 1.39 13.68
CA ALA A 62 14.94 0.15 14.36
C ALA A 62 13.54 -0.35 13.98
N VAL A 63 13.41 -1.65 13.75
CA VAL A 63 12.15 -2.31 13.37
C VAL A 63 11.74 -3.23 14.50
N TYR A 64 10.50 -3.08 14.99
CA TYR A 64 9.93 -3.91 16.06
C TYR A 64 8.67 -4.62 15.58
N ALA A 65 8.52 -5.90 15.92
CA ALA A 65 7.24 -6.58 15.77
C ALA A 65 6.27 -6.15 16.88
N GLN A 66 4.98 -5.98 16.56
CA GLN A 66 3.96 -5.63 17.55
C GLN A 66 3.16 -6.86 18.00
N PRO A 67 2.77 -6.95 19.30
CA PRO A 67 3.10 -6.00 20.36
C PRO A 67 4.53 -6.17 20.87
N HIS A 68 5.15 -5.08 21.34
CA HIS A 68 6.42 -5.13 22.08
C HIS A 68 6.39 -4.24 23.33
N SER A 69 7.32 -4.50 24.25
CA SER A 69 7.64 -3.61 25.37
C SER A 69 8.88 -2.77 25.07
N ASN A 70 9.21 -1.80 25.92
CA ASN A 70 10.39 -0.94 25.75
C ASN A 70 11.71 -1.72 25.81
N ASP A 71 11.75 -2.83 26.54
CA ASP A 71 12.95 -3.67 26.69
C ASP A 71 13.06 -4.75 25.60
N THR A 72 12.08 -4.83 24.70
CA THR A 72 12.11 -5.79 23.59
C THR A 72 13.16 -5.32 22.58
N PRO A 73 14.13 -6.17 22.20
CA PRO A 73 15.10 -5.80 21.17
C PRO A 73 14.42 -5.67 19.80
N PRO A 74 14.93 -4.80 18.91
CA PRO A 74 14.42 -4.72 17.55
C PRO A 74 14.67 -6.03 16.80
N VAL A 75 13.74 -6.37 15.90
CA VAL A 75 13.92 -7.52 15.00
C VAL A 75 14.97 -7.23 13.92
N GLN A 76 15.14 -5.96 13.54
CA GLN A 76 16.13 -5.48 12.57
C GLN A 76 16.58 -4.05 12.92
N GLU A 77 17.84 -3.76 12.63
CA GLU A 77 18.43 -2.40 12.66
C GLU A 77 19.13 -2.15 11.32
N PRO A 78 18.37 -1.94 10.24
CA PRO A 78 18.95 -1.83 8.91
C PRO A 78 19.74 -0.52 8.76
N PRO A 79 20.90 -0.55 8.07
CA PRO A 79 21.66 0.67 7.83
C PRO A 79 20.90 1.60 6.88
N LEU A 80 20.90 2.89 7.19
CA LEU A 80 20.33 3.91 6.32
C LEU A 80 21.32 4.28 5.21
N ARG A 81 20.81 4.46 4.00
CA ARG A 81 21.50 4.99 2.83
C ARG A 81 20.69 6.13 2.22
N ALA A 82 21.41 7.06 1.59
CA ALA A 82 20.76 8.14 0.86
C ALA A 82 20.07 7.57 -0.39
N VAL A 83 18.80 7.91 -0.58
CA VAL A 83 18.03 7.56 -1.77
C VAL A 83 17.36 8.79 -2.38
N SER A 84 16.97 8.68 -3.65
CA SER A 84 16.18 9.68 -4.36
C SER A 84 14.89 9.04 -4.83
N ALA A 85 13.76 9.58 -4.41
CA ALA A 85 12.43 9.06 -4.71
C ALA A 85 11.42 10.21 -4.71
N GLU A 86 10.45 10.17 -5.62
CA GLU A 86 9.32 11.12 -5.66
C GLU A 86 9.71 12.62 -5.67
N GLY A 87 10.87 12.96 -6.22
CA GLY A 87 11.37 14.33 -6.26
C GLY A 87 12.10 14.78 -5.00
N TYR A 88 12.23 13.91 -3.99
CA TYR A 88 13.18 14.07 -2.90
C TYR A 88 14.54 13.50 -3.27
N ASP A 89 15.60 14.15 -2.79
CA ASP A 89 16.98 13.73 -3.00
C ASP A 89 17.71 13.61 -1.67
N GLY A 90 18.52 12.55 -1.56
CA GLY A 90 19.38 12.33 -0.40
C GLY A 90 18.64 12.01 0.89
N ILE A 91 17.39 11.55 0.82
CA ILE A 91 16.59 11.20 1.99
C ILE A 91 17.04 9.87 2.60
N PRO A 92 16.82 9.65 3.92
CA PRO A 92 17.07 8.36 4.55
C PRO A 92 16.23 7.25 3.90
N GLY A 93 16.87 6.14 3.52
CA GLY A 93 16.20 4.93 3.08
C GLY A 93 16.95 3.66 3.46
N ALA A 94 16.23 2.54 3.54
CA ALA A 94 16.77 1.23 3.87
C ALA A 94 15.94 0.12 3.20
N ASP A 95 16.61 -0.98 2.87
CA ASP A 95 15.92 -2.21 2.47
C ASP A 95 15.52 -2.98 3.74
N ILE A 96 14.23 -3.24 3.91
CA ILE A 96 13.67 -3.93 5.08
C ILE A 96 13.00 -5.21 4.62
N THR A 97 13.28 -6.34 5.27
CA THR A 97 12.58 -7.61 5.03
C THR A 97 11.78 -8.00 6.26
N PHE A 98 10.47 -7.81 6.23
CA PHE A 98 9.63 -8.19 7.36
C PHE A 98 9.51 -9.72 7.44
N PRO A 99 9.91 -10.38 8.54
CA PRO A 99 10.02 -11.84 8.56
C PRO A 99 8.65 -12.56 8.52
N GLN A 100 7.60 -11.91 9.03
CA GLN A 100 6.27 -12.50 9.16
C GLN A 100 5.18 -11.46 8.88
N VAL A 101 4.00 -11.95 8.52
CA VAL A 101 2.75 -11.16 8.42
C VAL A 101 2.39 -10.61 9.79
N GLY A 102 1.98 -9.35 9.87
CA GLY A 102 1.56 -8.75 11.13
C GLY A 102 1.78 -7.25 11.20
N ALA A 103 1.64 -6.70 12.41
CA ALA A 103 1.89 -5.30 12.70
C ALA A 103 3.35 -5.12 13.15
N TYR A 104 3.97 -4.03 12.71
CA TYR A 104 5.32 -3.61 13.08
C TYR A 104 5.34 -2.12 13.41
N GLU A 105 6.33 -1.71 14.19
CA GLU A 105 6.67 -0.31 14.40
C GLU A 105 8.08 -0.05 13.85
N LEU A 106 8.19 0.98 13.01
CA LEU A 106 9.47 1.51 12.54
C LEU A 106 9.77 2.73 13.38
N VAL A 107 10.88 2.68 14.12
CA VAL A 107 11.34 3.79 14.96
C VAL A 107 12.55 4.42 14.31
N LEU A 108 12.37 5.63 13.78
CA LEU A 108 13.45 6.43 13.21
C LEU A 108 13.88 7.49 14.22
N ARG A 109 15.13 7.41 14.67
CA ARG A 109 15.74 8.39 15.57
C ARG A 109 16.79 9.17 14.84
N GLY A 110 16.95 10.44 15.18
CA GLY A 110 17.94 11.29 14.54
C GLY A 110 18.49 12.38 15.44
N GLN A 111 19.74 12.74 15.18
CA GLN A 111 20.41 13.92 15.73
C GLN A 111 20.97 14.76 14.57
N PRO A 112 20.99 16.09 14.70
CA PRO A 112 21.48 16.97 13.64
C PRO A 112 22.99 16.89 13.44
N ILE A 113 23.43 17.05 12.19
CA ILE A 113 24.83 17.25 11.80
C ILE A 113 24.91 18.49 10.89
N PRO A 114 25.59 19.58 11.30
CA PRO A 114 26.17 19.85 12.61
C PRO A 114 25.14 19.96 13.75
N PRO A 115 25.57 19.92 15.02
CA PRO A 115 24.69 20.12 16.17
C PRO A 115 23.86 21.41 16.07
N GLU A 116 22.68 21.41 16.70
CA GLU A 116 21.75 22.56 16.82
C GLU A 116 21.00 22.98 15.53
N GLU A 117 21.16 22.29 14.39
CA GLU A 117 20.34 22.58 13.20
C GLU A 117 18.86 22.19 13.39
N PHE A 118 18.59 21.13 14.14
CA PHE A 118 17.24 20.74 14.56
C PHE A 118 17.29 19.93 15.86
N GLN A 119 16.19 19.84 16.59
CA GLN A 119 16.09 19.04 17.81
C GLN A 119 16.18 17.54 17.51
N PRO A 120 16.87 16.75 18.36
CA PRO A 120 16.80 15.29 18.28
C PRO A 120 15.35 14.79 18.30
N PHE A 121 15.08 13.73 17.54
CA PHE A 121 13.73 13.21 17.36
C PHE A 121 13.64 11.68 17.46
N ASP A 122 12.43 11.19 17.69
CA ASP A 122 12.01 9.78 17.64
C ASP A 122 10.64 9.76 16.94
N LEU A 123 10.60 9.29 15.69
CA LEU A 123 9.40 9.15 14.87
C LEU A 123 9.02 7.68 14.80
N ARG A 124 7.72 7.37 14.96
CA ARG A 124 7.22 6.00 15.11
C ARG A 124 6.11 5.70 14.12
N PHE A 125 6.40 4.84 13.16
CA PHE A 125 5.48 4.50 12.09
C PHE A 125 4.90 3.10 12.28
N SER A 126 3.58 3.00 12.34
CA SER A 126 2.84 1.74 12.40
C SER A 126 2.65 1.16 11.01
N ILE A 127 3.24 -0.01 10.77
CA ILE A 127 3.23 -0.71 9.49
C ILE A 127 2.45 -2.02 9.60
N THR A 128 1.61 -2.31 8.60
CA THR A 128 0.94 -3.60 8.47
C THR A 128 1.54 -4.36 7.29
N VAL A 129 2.04 -5.57 7.56
CA VAL A 129 2.71 -6.43 6.59
C VAL A 129 1.73 -7.49 6.08
N ALA A 130 1.61 -7.60 4.77
CA ALA A 130 0.76 -8.57 4.10
C ALA A 130 1.49 -9.91 3.85
N ALA A 131 0.74 -10.97 3.54
CA ALA A 131 1.32 -12.24 3.12
C ALA A 131 2.03 -12.11 1.77
N GLY A 132 3.29 -12.56 1.71
CA GLY A 132 4.03 -12.68 0.45
C GLY A 132 3.47 -13.79 -0.45
N GLN A 133 3.78 -13.74 -1.74
CA GLN A 133 3.31 -14.73 -2.72
C GLN A 133 3.75 -16.17 -2.39
N GLY A 134 4.88 -16.34 -1.66
CA GLY A 134 5.39 -17.64 -1.19
C GLY A 134 4.70 -18.20 0.07
N GLN A 135 3.85 -17.43 0.75
CA GLN A 135 3.11 -17.84 1.94
C GLN A 135 1.65 -18.23 1.64
N ARG A 136 1.21 -18.15 0.37
CA ARG A 136 0.00 -18.86 -0.04
C ARG A 136 0.30 -20.35 0.01
N SER A 137 0.07 -20.94 1.18
CA SER A 137 -0.06 -22.37 1.34
C SER A 137 -0.97 -22.89 0.22
N PRO A 138 -0.63 -23.98 -0.49
CA PRO A 138 -1.55 -24.54 -1.48
C PRO A 138 -2.88 -24.77 -0.76
N SER A 139 -3.93 -24.11 -1.24
CA SER A 139 -5.30 -24.56 -0.93
C SER A 139 -5.30 -26.08 -1.13
N PRO A 140 -5.86 -26.88 -0.20
CA PRO A 140 -5.96 -28.32 -0.40
C PRO A 140 -6.61 -28.52 -1.76
N GLN A 141 -5.82 -28.97 -2.74
CA GLN A 141 -6.38 -29.50 -3.95
C GLN A 141 -7.15 -30.71 -3.45
N ILE A 142 -8.47 -30.61 -3.48
CA ILE A 142 -9.30 -31.79 -3.42
C ILE A 142 -8.88 -32.58 -4.65
N GLU A 143 -7.95 -33.53 -4.47
CA GLU A 143 -7.79 -34.64 -5.38
C GLU A 143 -9.16 -35.29 -5.46
N THR A 144 -9.83 -35.05 -6.58
CA THR A 144 -10.97 -35.83 -7.00
C THR A 144 -10.48 -37.27 -7.10
N ILE A 145 -10.66 -38.04 -6.02
CA ILE A 145 -10.52 -39.49 -6.06
C ILE A 145 -11.62 -39.96 -7.01
N GLU A 146 -11.20 -40.25 -8.24
CA GLU A 146 -12.02 -40.90 -9.25
C GLU A 146 -12.46 -42.25 -8.71
N SER A 147 -13.72 -42.31 -8.27
CA SER A 147 -14.36 -43.53 -7.82
C SER A 147 -14.63 -44.42 -9.05
N PRO A 148 -14.14 -45.67 -9.10
CA PRO A 148 -14.42 -46.53 -10.24
C PRO A 148 -15.90 -46.94 -10.23
N SER A 149 -16.64 -46.46 -11.23
CA SER A 149 -18.02 -46.83 -11.51
C SER A 149 -18.10 -48.28 -12.02
N PRO A 150 -18.96 -49.15 -11.45
CA PRO A 150 -19.14 -50.50 -11.95
C PRO A 150 -20.05 -50.51 -13.19
N ALA A 151 -19.66 -51.34 -14.16
CA ALA A 151 -20.25 -51.45 -15.48
C ALA A 151 -21.71 -51.93 -15.52
N ALA A 152 -22.39 -51.46 -16.56
CA ALA A 152 -23.46 -52.08 -17.36
C ALA A 152 -24.85 -52.29 -16.73
N ILE A 153 -25.87 -51.71 -17.37
CA ILE A 153 -27.00 -52.42 -18.01
C ILE A 153 -27.55 -51.57 -19.16
N GLU A 154 -27.99 -52.26 -20.19
CA GLU A 154 -28.22 -51.90 -21.58
C GLU A 154 -29.69 -51.56 -21.92
N SER A 155 -29.89 -50.57 -22.80
CA SER A 155 -31.02 -50.30 -23.74
C SER A 155 -32.46 -50.15 -23.21
N PRO A 156 -33.44 -49.60 -23.99
CA PRO A 156 -33.41 -49.24 -25.42
C PRO A 156 -33.89 -47.81 -25.79
N GLN A 157 -33.38 -47.36 -26.94
CA GLN A 157 -33.81 -46.18 -27.71
C GLN A 157 -35.20 -46.38 -28.34
N PRO A 158 -35.97 -45.30 -28.53
CA PRO A 158 -36.53 -45.06 -29.87
C PRO A 158 -36.24 -43.65 -30.41
N ASP A 159 -36.21 -43.62 -31.74
CA ASP A 159 -35.76 -42.61 -32.70
C ASP A 159 -36.88 -41.58 -33.06
N PRO A 160 -36.78 -40.78 -34.14
CA PRO A 160 -36.37 -39.36 -34.25
C PRO A 160 -37.55 -38.39 -34.54
N THR A 161 -37.21 -37.12 -34.84
CA THR A 161 -38.04 -35.96 -35.31
C THR A 161 -38.64 -35.12 -34.17
N GLN A 162 -38.49 -33.78 -34.09
CA GLN A 162 -38.50 -32.71 -35.08
C GLN A 162 -37.73 -31.45 -34.62
N PRO A 163 -37.47 -30.47 -35.53
CA PRO A 163 -36.76 -29.23 -35.25
C PRO A 163 -37.70 -28.14 -34.74
N GLU A 164 -37.25 -27.28 -33.82
CA GLU A 164 -37.92 -26.00 -33.55
C GLU A 164 -36.88 -24.89 -33.34
N ARG A 165 -37.12 -23.83 -34.10
CA ARG A 165 -36.29 -22.66 -34.33
C ARG A 165 -36.94 -21.52 -33.53
N SER A 166 -36.24 -20.96 -32.56
CA SER A 166 -36.72 -19.78 -31.82
C SER A 166 -35.50 -19.01 -31.30
N SER A 167 -34.99 -18.01 -32.03
CA SER A 167 -35.51 -16.63 -32.10
C SER A 167 -35.55 -15.95 -30.73
N GLY A 168 -34.48 -15.23 -30.39
CA GLY A 168 -34.36 -14.54 -29.10
C GLY A 168 -33.30 -13.44 -29.07
N LEU A 169 -33.36 -12.55 -30.06
CA LEU A 169 -32.99 -11.13 -30.03
C LEU A 169 -31.87 -10.67 -29.08
N ALA A 170 -30.77 -10.28 -29.74
CA ALA A 170 -29.76 -9.36 -29.26
C ALA A 170 -30.38 -8.03 -28.78
N TRP A 171 -30.11 -7.66 -27.54
CA TRP A 171 -30.30 -6.30 -27.05
C TRP A 171 -28.93 -5.65 -26.88
N ILE A 172 -28.52 -4.93 -27.92
CA ILE A 172 -27.51 -3.88 -27.86
C ILE A 172 -28.19 -2.68 -27.20
N VAL A 173 -27.73 -2.28 -26.01
CA VAL A 173 -28.13 -1.01 -25.41
C VAL A 173 -26.96 -0.03 -25.54
N LEU A 174 -27.12 0.93 -26.45
CA LEU A 174 -26.35 2.16 -26.51
C LEU A 174 -26.69 3.02 -25.28
N SER A 175 -25.72 3.28 -24.42
CA SER A 175 -25.80 4.36 -23.43
C SER A 175 -24.79 5.44 -23.77
N ILE A 176 -25.27 6.42 -24.55
CA ILE A 176 -24.69 7.75 -24.67
C ILE A 176 -25.02 8.49 -23.37
N SER A 177 -24.04 9.00 -22.65
CA SER A 177 -24.28 10.05 -21.64
C SER A 177 -23.15 11.05 -21.59
N LEU A 178 -23.49 12.20 -22.15
CA LEU A 178 -22.83 13.49 -22.16
C LEU A 178 -22.72 14.03 -20.72
N VAL A 179 -21.50 14.33 -20.25
CA VAL A 179 -21.30 15.17 -19.06
C VAL A 179 -20.47 16.38 -19.46
N ALA A 180 -21.17 17.41 -19.95
CA ALA A 180 -20.70 18.78 -19.96
C ALA A 180 -21.46 19.50 -18.84
N SER A 181 -20.73 20.08 -17.86
CA SER A 181 -21.07 21.30 -17.10
C SER A 181 -20.53 21.28 -15.67
N ILE A 182 -19.24 21.60 -15.46
CA ILE A 182 -18.81 22.33 -14.24
C ILE A 182 -17.66 23.29 -14.62
N ALA A 183 -18.00 24.44 -15.21
CA ALA A 183 -17.07 25.54 -15.45
C ALA A 183 -17.69 26.92 -15.17
N ILE A 184 -18.62 27.02 -14.20
CA ILE A 184 -19.30 28.28 -13.82
C ILE A 184 -19.04 28.64 -12.33
N GLY A 185 -17.98 28.10 -11.72
CA GLY A 185 -17.63 28.40 -10.31
C GLY A 185 -16.49 29.41 -10.11
N VAL A 186 -15.63 29.61 -11.11
CA VAL A 186 -14.33 30.28 -10.90
C VAL A 186 -14.33 31.76 -11.27
N LEU A 187 -15.31 32.26 -12.04
CA LEU A 187 -15.28 33.64 -12.55
C LEU A 187 -15.92 34.71 -11.63
N LEU A 188 -16.57 34.33 -10.52
CA LEU A 188 -17.22 35.30 -9.62
C LEU A 188 -16.39 35.65 -8.36
N ARG A 189 -15.27 34.95 -8.08
CA ARG A 189 -14.38 35.30 -6.95
C ARG A 189 -13.34 36.38 -7.29
N SER A 190 -13.03 36.62 -8.55
CA SER A 190 -12.03 37.62 -8.97
C SER A 190 -12.52 39.07 -8.91
N ILE A 191 -13.83 39.32 -8.82
CA ILE A 191 -14.39 40.68 -8.78
C ILE A 191 -14.40 41.26 -7.36
N LYS A 192 -14.43 40.42 -6.32
CA LYS A 192 -14.63 40.90 -4.94
C LYS A 192 -13.36 41.30 -4.19
N VAL A 193 -12.18 40.93 -4.68
CA VAL A 193 -10.89 41.25 -4.03
C VAL A 193 -10.32 42.62 -4.46
N ARG A 194 -10.83 43.24 -5.53
CA ARG A 194 -10.36 44.56 -6.01
C ARG A 194 -10.97 45.79 -5.31
N ARG A 195 -11.70 45.62 -4.21
CA ARG A 195 -12.21 46.75 -3.43
C ARG A 195 -12.06 46.51 -1.93
N LYS A 196 -10.88 46.82 -1.40
CA LYS A 196 -10.66 47.55 -0.16
C LYS A 196 -9.18 47.87 0.00
#